data_AF-A0A268RXH6-F1
#
_entry.id   AF-A0A268RXH6-F1
#
_cell.length_a   1.000
_cell.length_b   1.000
_cell.length_c   1.000
_cell.angle_alpha   90.00
_cell.angle_beta   90.00
_cell.angle_gamma   90.00
#
_symmetry.space_group_name_H-M   'P 1'
#
loop_
_entity.id
_entity.type
_entity.pdbx_description
1 polymer ?
#
loop_
_entity_poly.entity_id
_entity_poly.type
_entity_poly.pdbx_seq_one_letter_code
_entity_poly.pdbx_strand_id
1 'polypeptide(L)'
;MNEKTAKLTPKNKLIAFVLLPLYQIVLFLITNIIVMYLKGTWYFDIWGFLGFLIIVLAVCYILNPVFDAFDFNNIYIRNGEASLIEKIKRFKVVFIIFTVAPILVGLLALNTN
;
A
#
# COMPACT_ATOMS: atom_id res chain seq x y z
N MET A 1 12.05 2.95 -31.33
CA MET A 1 11.57 1.91 -30.38
C MET A 1 10.06 1.95 -30.43
N ASN A 2 9.40 0.83 -30.73
CA ASN A 2 7.96 0.80 -30.99
C ASN A 2 7.23 0.90 -29.64
N GLU A 3 6.98 2.13 -29.18
CA GLU A 3 6.16 2.41 -28.00
C GLU A 3 4.72 2.02 -28.29
N LYS A 4 4.44 0.71 -28.27
CA LYS A 4 3.10 0.27 -27.89
C LYS A 4 2.87 0.90 -26.54
N THR A 5 1.99 1.89 -26.47
CA THR A 5 1.47 2.47 -25.24
C THR A 5 0.93 1.34 -24.37
N ALA A 6 1.79 0.73 -23.58
CA ALA A 6 1.46 -0.40 -22.77
C ALA A 6 0.49 0.11 -21.71
N LYS A 7 -0.78 -0.26 -21.85
CA LYS A 7 -1.87 0.21 -21.00
C LYS A 7 -2.01 -0.71 -19.79
N LEU A 8 -2.42 -0.12 -18.66
CA LEU A 8 -2.78 -0.88 -17.48
C LEU A 8 -3.98 -1.80 -17.79
N THR A 9 -3.79 -3.11 -17.62
CA THR A 9 -4.88 -4.09 -17.75
C THR A 9 -5.90 -3.88 -16.62
N PRO A 10 -7.18 -4.26 -16.81
CA PRO A 10 -8.21 -4.14 -15.78
C PRO A 10 -7.80 -4.83 -14.46
N LYS A 11 -7.15 -6.00 -14.57
CA LYS A 11 -6.59 -6.74 -13.43
C LYS A 11 -5.56 -5.90 -12.67
N ASN A 12 -4.61 -5.27 -13.36
CA ASN A 12 -3.59 -4.46 -12.71
C ASN A 12 -4.16 -3.16 -12.15
N LYS A 13 -5.21 -2.60 -12.75
CA LYS A 13 -5.94 -1.46 -12.17
C LYS A 13 -6.56 -1.84 -10.84
N LEU A 14 -7.24 -2.99 -10.80
CA LEU A 14 -7.84 -3.50 -9.56
C LEU A 14 -6.77 -3.73 -8.49
N ILE A 15 -5.65 -4.37 -8.84
CA ILE A 15 -4.57 -4.62 -7.88
C ILE A 15 -3.98 -3.30 -7.35
N ALA A 16 -3.60 -2.39 -8.24
CA ALA A 16 -2.87 -1.19 -7.86
C ALA A 16 -3.74 -0.15 -7.12
N PHE A 17 -5.00 0.02 -7.54
CA PHE A 17 -5.85 1.10 -7.03
C PHE A 17 -6.89 0.63 -6.02
N VAL A 18 -7.14 -0.68 -5.90
CA VAL A 18 -8.15 -1.17 -4.94
C VAL A 18 -7.49 -2.10 -3.93
N LEU A 19 -6.87 -3.18 -4.40
CA LEU A 19 -6.34 -4.20 -3.49
C LEU A 19 -5.15 -3.70 -2.67
N LEU A 20 -4.22 -2.99 -3.29
CA LEU A 20 -3.04 -2.47 -2.60
C LEU A 20 -3.37 -1.43 -1.51
N PRO A 21 -4.18 -0.39 -1.75
CA PRO A 21 -4.55 0.53 -0.68
C PRO A 21 -5.40 -0.15 0.41
N LEU A 22 -6.36 -1.01 0.03
CA LEU A 22 -7.14 -1.76 1.02
C LEU A 22 -6.25 -2.66 1.88
N TYR A 23 -5.26 -3.34 1.28
CA TYR A 23 -4.30 -4.16 2.01
C TYR A 23 -3.54 -3.35 3.07
N GLN A 24 -3.03 -2.17 2.69
CA GLN A 24 -2.32 -1.29 3.63
C GLN A 24 -3.23 -0.79 4.76
N ILE A 25 -4.49 -0.44 4.45
CA ILE A 25 -5.50 -0.04 5.44
C ILE A 25 -5.78 -1.18 6.43
N VAL A 26 -5.98 -2.40 5.92
CA VAL A 26 -6.23 -3.57 6.77
C VAL A 26 -5.04 -3.85 7.69
N LEU A 27 -3.80 -3.78 7.18
CA LEU A 27 -2.61 -3.95 8.02
C LEU A 27 -2.54 -2.90 9.13
N PHE A 28 -2.75 -1.63 8.79
CA PHE A 28 -2.76 -0.54 9.77
C PHE A 28 -3.83 -0.77 10.86
N LEU A 29 -5.04 -1.18 10.47
CA LEU A 29 -6.13 -1.46 11.39
C LEU A 29 -5.81 -2.65 12.31
N ILE A 30 -5.30 -3.75 11.76
CA ILE A 30 -4.89 -4.92 12.55
C ILE A 30 -3.83 -4.51 13.57
N THR A 31 -2.81 -3.76 13.15
CA THR A 31 -1.77 -3.27 14.05
C THR A 31 -2.35 -2.36 15.14
N ASN A 32 -3.25 -1.44 14.79
CA ASN A 32 -3.91 -0.58 15.78
C ASN A 32 -4.72 -1.36 16.81
N ILE A 33 -5.46 -2.39 16.38
CA ILE A 33 -6.23 -3.26 17.28
C ILE A 33 -5.29 -3.98 18.25
N ILE A 34 -4.17 -4.53 17.75
CA ILE A 34 -3.15 -5.17 18.59
C ILE A 34 -2.58 -4.17 19.61
N VAL A 35 -2.26 -2.95 19.16
CA VAL A 35 -1.75 -1.88 20.02
C VAL A 35 -2.74 -1.50 21.12
N MET A 36 -4.02 -1.32 20.78
CA MET A 36 -5.09 -1.02 21.73
C MET A 36 -5.23 -2.12 22.78
N TYR A 37 -5.21 -3.38 22.33
CA TYR A 37 -5.25 -4.54 23.21
C TYR A 37 -4.07 -4.55 24.19
N LEU A 38 -2.84 -4.29 23.72
CA LEU A 38 -1.64 -4.27 24.56
C LEU A 38 -1.61 -3.10 25.56
N LYS A 39 -2.18 -1.94 25.21
CA LYS A 39 -2.29 -0.78 26.11
C LYS A 39 -3.45 -0.89 27.11
N GLY A 40 -4.37 -1.84 26.91
CA GLY A 40 -5.60 -1.91 27.70
C GLY A 40 -6.58 -0.76 27.44
N THR A 41 -6.42 -0.06 26.31
CA THR A 41 -7.26 1.09 25.92
C THR A 41 -7.98 0.79 24.62
N TRP A 42 -9.29 0.98 24.56
CA TRP A 42 -10.09 0.85 23.33
C TRP A 42 -10.31 2.19 22.61
N TYR A 43 -9.45 3.17 22.89
CA TYR A 43 -9.52 4.47 22.22
C TYR A 43 -8.95 4.36 20.81
N PHE A 44 -9.79 4.61 19.81
CA PHE A 44 -9.40 4.66 18.42
C PHE A 44 -9.09 6.10 18.00
N ASP A 45 -7.84 6.38 17.60
CA ASP A 45 -7.46 7.68 17.07
C ASP A 45 -8.00 7.88 15.65
N ILE A 46 -9.17 8.49 15.57
CA ILE A 46 -9.86 8.79 14.30
C ILE A 46 -9.02 9.72 13.43
N TRP A 47 -8.31 10.68 14.00
CA TRP A 47 -7.53 11.65 13.24
C TRP A 47 -6.26 11.01 12.65
N GLY A 48 -5.57 10.19 13.43
CA GLY A 48 -4.46 9.36 12.95
C GLY A 48 -4.89 8.43 11.82
N PHE A 49 -6.06 7.79 11.94
CA PHE A 49 -6.61 6.95 10.88
C PHE A 49 -6.95 7.74 9.61
N LEU A 50 -7.60 8.90 9.72
CA LEU A 50 -7.93 9.74 8.57
C LEU A 50 -6.67 10.25 7.87
N GLY A 51 -5.65 10.67 8.63
CA GLY A 51 -4.35 11.07 8.10
C GLY A 51 -3.67 9.94 7.34
N PHE A 52 -3.64 8.74 7.92
CA PHE A 52 -3.11 7.55 7.27
C PHE A 52 -3.85 7.20 5.97
N LEU A 53 -5.18 7.27 5.98
CA LEU A 53 -6.01 7.00 4.80
C LEU A 53 -5.70 7.99 3.66
N ILE A 54 -5.57 9.28 3.96
CA ILE A 54 -5.17 10.29 2.97
C ILE A 54 -3.80 9.96 2.37
N ILE A 55 -2.82 9.57 3.20
CA ILE A 55 -1.46 9.22 2.72
C ILE A 55 -1.50 8.00 1.80
N VAL A 56 -2.19 6.93 2.20
CA VAL A 56 -2.29 5.70 1.38
C VAL A 56 -2.96 6.00 0.04
N LEU A 57 -4.05 6.78 0.04
CA LEU A 57 -4.72 7.16 -1.19
C LEU A 57 -3.82 8.04 -2.07
N ALA A 58 -3.14 9.03 -1.49
CA ALA A 58 -2.19 9.86 -2.23
C ALA A 58 -1.07 9.03 -2.85
N VAL A 59 -0.49 8.08 -2.11
CA VAL A 59 0.56 7.19 -2.62
C VAL A 59 0.03 6.33 -3.77
N CYS A 60 -1.07 5.62 -3.58
CA CYS A 60 -1.57 4.65 -4.57
C CYS A 60 -2.16 5.31 -5.82
N TYR A 61 -2.88 6.43 -5.68
CA TYR A 61 -3.62 7.05 -6.78
C TYR A 61 -2.88 8.21 -7.46
N ILE A 62 -1.91 8.82 -6.79
CA ILE A 62 -1.16 9.96 -7.32
C ILE A 62 0.31 9.59 -7.46
N LEU A 63 0.99 9.26 -6.35
CA LEU A 63 2.44 9.16 -6.37
C LEU A 63 2.95 8.01 -7.26
N ASN A 64 2.39 6.81 -7.06
CA ASN A 64 2.74 5.63 -7.83
C ASN A 64 2.51 5.81 -9.34
N PRO A 65 1.29 6.16 -9.81
CA PRO A 65 1.03 6.24 -11.25
C PRO A 65 1.62 7.49 -11.92
N VAL A 66 1.68 8.65 -11.24
CA VAL A 66 2.10 9.91 -11.87
C VAL A 66 3.62 10.04 -11.91
N PHE A 67 4.31 9.63 -10.83
CA PHE A 67 5.77 9.81 -10.71
C PHE A 67 6.54 8.49 -10.83
N ASP A 68 5.89 7.40 -11.23
CA ASP A 68 6.47 6.05 -11.26
C ASP A 68 7.08 5.63 -9.91
N ALA A 69 6.49 6.12 -8.81
CA ALA A 69 6.98 5.80 -7.48
C ALA A 69 6.84 4.29 -7.22
N PHE A 70 7.84 3.73 -6.52
CA PHE A 70 7.90 2.31 -6.19
C PHE A 70 7.78 1.38 -7.41
N ASP A 71 8.44 1.72 -8.52
CA ASP A 71 8.52 0.88 -9.72
C ASP A 71 7.13 0.57 -10.35
N PHE A 72 6.16 1.48 -10.23
CA PHE A 72 4.78 1.25 -10.67
C PHE A 72 4.69 0.80 -12.14
N ASN A 73 5.36 1.48 -13.06
CA ASN A 73 5.36 1.14 -14.49
C ASN A 73 6.01 -0.22 -14.72
N ASN A 74 7.10 -0.52 -14.03
CA ASN A 74 7.75 -1.82 -14.12
C ASN A 74 6.81 -2.93 -13.65
N ILE A 75 6.09 -2.75 -12.54
CA ILE A 75 5.21 -3.76 -11.94
C ILE A 75 3.92 -3.96 -12.72
N TYR A 76 3.23 -2.88 -13.10
CA TYR A 76 1.85 -2.94 -13.60
C TYR A 76 1.72 -2.76 -15.11
N ILE A 77 2.74 -2.20 -15.78
CA ILE A 77 2.75 -1.99 -17.22
C ILE A 77 3.71 -2.97 -17.91
N ARG A 78 5.02 -2.87 -17.64
CA ARG A 78 6.03 -3.69 -18.34
C ARG A 78 5.91 -5.17 -18.01
N ASN A 79 5.63 -5.50 -16.75
CA ASN A 79 5.34 -6.87 -16.31
C ASN A 79 3.83 -7.10 -16.16
N GLY A 80 3.01 -6.42 -16.98
CA GLY A 80 1.57 -6.39 -16.82
C GLY A 80 0.90 -7.77 -16.83
N GLU A 81 1.37 -8.66 -17.69
CA GLU A 81 0.86 -10.03 -17.88
C GLU A 81 1.30 -11.01 -16.78
N ALA A 82 2.35 -10.67 -16.01
CA ALA A 82 2.83 -11.54 -14.95
C ALA A 82 1.78 -11.74 -13.84
N SER A 83 1.81 -12.90 -13.19
CA SER A 83 0.96 -13.16 -12.02
C SER A 83 1.35 -12.26 -10.85
N LEU A 84 0.43 -12.05 -9.91
CA LEU A 84 0.73 -11.27 -8.70
C LEU A 84 1.88 -11.89 -7.88
N ILE A 85 1.92 -13.22 -7.80
CA ILE A 85 2.98 -13.94 -7.10
C ILE A 85 4.34 -13.69 -7.75
N GLU A 86 4.42 -13.70 -9.09
CA GLU A 86 5.66 -13.38 -9.80
C GLU A 86 6.07 -11.92 -9.61
N LYS A 87 5.11 -10.99 -9.60
CA LYS A 87 5.37 -9.57 -9.29
C LYS A 87 5.94 -9.41 -7.89
N ILE A 88 5.35 -10.08 -6.89
CA ILE A 88 5.85 -10.06 -5.51
C ILE A 88 7.28 -10.62 -5.44
N LYS A 89 7.57 -11.73 -6.13
CA LYS A 89 8.92 -12.31 -6.15
C LYS A 89 9.94 -11.37 -6.82
N ARG A 90 9.58 -10.77 -7.95
CA ARG A 90 10.47 -9.89 -8.73
C ARG A 90 10.70 -8.55 -8.06
N PHE A 91 9.68 -7.97 -7.45
CA PHE A 91 9.71 -6.65 -6.81
C PHE A 91 9.57 -6.75 -5.29
N LYS A 92 10.18 -7.78 -4.69
CA LYS A 92 10.01 -8.13 -3.27
C LYS A 92 10.21 -6.96 -2.31
N VAL A 93 11.19 -6.10 -2.59
CA VAL A 93 11.53 -4.96 -1.73
C VAL A 93 10.37 -3.97 -1.68
N VAL A 94 9.75 -3.67 -2.83
CA VAL A 94 8.59 -2.79 -2.92
C VAL A 94 7.41 -3.34 -2.12
N PHE A 95 7.10 -4.62 -2.29
CA PHE A 95 6.00 -5.24 -1.54
C PHE A 95 6.29 -5.32 -0.04
N ILE A 96 7.55 -5.55 0.36
CA ILE A 96 7.96 -5.45 1.77
C ILE A 96 7.71 -4.03 2.30
N ILE A 97 8.04 -2.98 1.55
CA ILE A 97 7.77 -1.60 1.97
C ILE A 97 6.26 -1.39 2.16
N PHE A 98 5.44 -1.81 1.19
CA PHE A 98 3.97 -1.70 1.31
C PHE A 98 3.38 -2.53 2.45
N THR A 99 4.05 -3.59 2.91
CA THR A 99 3.65 -4.34 4.10
C THR A 99 4.15 -3.68 5.39
N VAL A 100 5.42 -3.27 5.45
CA VAL A 100 6.07 -2.81 6.67
C VAL A 100 5.67 -1.38 7.02
N ALA A 101 5.53 -0.49 6.04
CA ALA A 101 5.16 0.91 6.27
C ALA A 101 3.85 1.08 7.07
N PRO A 102 2.70 0.48 6.68
CA PRO A 102 1.46 0.61 7.45
C PRO A 102 1.57 0.01 8.86
N ILE A 103 2.33 -1.07 9.02
CA ILE A 103 2.57 -1.68 10.34
C ILE A 103 3.39 -0.73 11.22
N LEU A 104 4.47 -0.14 10.70
CA LEU A 104 5.29 0.80 11.47
C LEU A 104 4.48 2.04 11.87
N VAL A 105 3.66 2.59 10.97
CA VAL A 105 2.79 3.73 11.30
C VAL A 105 1.76 3.33 12.38
N GLY A 106 1.15 2.15 12.28
CA GLY A 106 0.25 1.63 13.31
C GLY A 106 0.94 1.40 14.66
N LEU A 107 2.20 0.92 14.65
CA LEU A 107 3.00 0.75 15.86
C LEU A 107 3.46 2.08 16.45
N LEU A 108 3.80 3.08 15.64
CA LEU A 108 4.25 4.38 16.14
C LEU A 108 3.14 5.14 16.89
N ALA A 109 1.88 4.83 16.62
CA ALA A 109 0.76 5.25 17.47
C ALA A 109 0.87 4.76 18.94
N LEU A 110 1.76 3.79 19.24
CA LEU A 110 2.13 3.40 20.61
C LEU A 110 2.87 4.51 21.37
N ASN A 111 3.61 5.39 20.70
CA ASN A 111 4.57 6.27 21.38
C ASN A 111 4.05 7.70 21.65
N THR A 112 2.84 8.03 21.20
CA THR A 112 2.29 9.39 21.30
C THR A 112 1.22 9.58 22.39
N ASN A 113 0.98 8.58 23.24
CA ASN A 113 0.08 8.66 24.41
C ASN A 113 0.79 8.22 25.68
#